data_AF-A0A1B6NSK3-F1
#
_entry.id   AF-A0A1B6NSK3-F1
#
_cell.length_a   1.000
_cell.length_b   1.000
_cell.length_c   1.000
_cell.angle_alpha   90.00
_cell.angle_beta   90.00
_cell.angle_gamma   90.00
#
_symmetry.space_group_name_H-M   'P 1'
#
loop_
_entity.id
_entity.type
_entity.pdbx_description
1 polymer ?
#
loop_
_entity_poly.entity_id
_entity_poly.type
_entity_poly.pdbx_seq_one_letter_code
_entity_poly.pdbx_strand_id
1 'polypeptide(L)' 'MNRLKGFDLLALGFMTFALFLGAGNIIFPPSAGMASGEFIWQAALGFLLTGVGLPLLTVVAL' A
#
# COMPACT_ATOMS: atom_id res chain seq x y z
N MET A 1 -9.81 -23.93 11.86
CA MET A 1 -9.86 -22.47 11.61
C MET A 1 -9.33 -21.78 12.85
N ASN A 2 -8.06 -21.35 12.83
CA ASN A 2 -7.47 -20.67 13.98
C ASN A 2 -8.17 -19.31 14.15
N ARG A 3 -8.83 -19.10 15.29
CA ARG A 3 -9.40 -17.79 15.62
C ARG A 3 -8.25 -16.80 15.81
N LEU A 4 -8.20 -15.79 14.95
CA LEU A 4 -7.35 -14.62 15.16
C LEU A 4 -7.72 -14.02 16.51
N LYS A 5 -6.73 -13.84 17.40
CA LYS A 5 -6.96 -13.18 18.68
C LYS A 5 -7.19 -11.68 18.39
N GLY A 6 -7.93 -11.00 19.27
CA GLY A 6 -8.21 -9.56 19.06
C GLY A 6 -6.95 -8.70 18.90
N PHE A 7 -5.83 -9.12 19.51
CA PHE A 7 -4.53 -8.47 19.34
C PHE A 7 -3.93 -8.69 17.94
N ASP A 8 -4.11 -9.86 17.33
CA ASP A 8 -3.66 -10.16 15.97
C ASP A 8 -4.40 -9.27 14.97
N LEU A 9 -5.71 -9.07 15.17
CA LEU A 9 -6.52 -8.19 14.34
C LEU A 9 -6.10 -6.72 14.48
N LEU A 10 -5.77 -6.28 15.69
CA LEU A 10 -5.26 -4.94 15.96
C LEU A 10 -3.90 -4.72 15.29
N ALA A 11 -3.00 -5.70 15.37
CA ALA A 11 -1.69 -5.66 14.71
C ALA A 11 -1.83 -5.64 13.18
N LEU A 12 -2.69 -6.51 12.61
CA LEU A 12 -3.00 -6.51 11.17
C LEU A 12 -3.60 -5.19 10.70
N GLY A 13 -4.53 -4.62 11.47
CA GLY A 13 -5.13 -3.31 11.19
C GLY A 13 -4.08 -2.20 11.17
N PHE A 14 -3.19 -2.15 12.17
CA PHE A 14 -2.12 -1.16 12.22
C PHE A 14 -1.06 -1.34 11.12
N MET A 15 -0.69 -2.58 10.78
CA MET A 15 0.24 -2.85 9.68
C MET A 15 -0.35 -2.41 8.35
N THR A 16 -1.61 -2.74 8.09
CA THR A 16 -2.32 -2.33 6.88
C THR A 16 -2.47 -0.81 6.83
N PHE A 17 -2.83 -0.19 7.96
CA PHE A 17 -2.89 1.26 8.09
C PHE A 17 -1.54 1.94 7.86
N ALA A 18 -0.44 1.42 8.42
CA ALA A 18 0.90 1.97 8.20
C ALA A 18 1.37 1.80 6.75
N LEU A 19 0.98 0.72 6.09
CA LEU A 19 1.28 0.47 4.68
C LEU A 19 0.55 1.48 3.77
N PHE A 20 -0.73 1.75 4.05
CA PHE A 20 -1.53 2.66 3.24
C PHE A 20 -1.39 4.15 3.64
N LEU A 21 -1.47 4.49 4.92
CA LEU A 21 -1.30 5.87 5.40
C LEU A 21 0.17 6.30 5.46
N GLY A 22 1.10 5.38 5.70
CA GLY A 22 2.51 5.72 5.85
C GLY A 22 3.21 6.00 4.51
N ALA A 23 4.49 5.64 4.43
CA ALA A 23 5.35 5.96 3.30
C ALA A 23 4.75 5.55 1.95
N GLY A 24 4.00 4.44 1.93
CA GLY A 24 3.35 3.85 0.75
C GLY A 24 2.50 4.84 -0.05
N ASN A 25 1.53 5.55 0.54
CA ASN A 25 0.68 6.49 -0.23
C ASN A 25 0.90 7.98 0.07
N ILE A 26 1.61 8.35 1.14
CA ILE A 26 1.83 9.78 1.46
C ILE A 26 3.19 10.28 1.00
N ILE A 27 4.24 9.45 1.01
CA ILE A 27 5.61 9.89 0.73
C ILE A 27 6.04 9.50 -0.69
N PHE A 28 5.82 8.24 -1.07
CA PHE A 28 6.28 7.71 -2.35
C PHE A 28 5.53 8.23 -3.58
N PRO A 29 4.19 8.42 -3.59
CA PRO A 29 3.50 8.87 -4.80
C PRO A 29 3.84 10.31 -5.20
N PRO A 30 3.89 11.29 -4.28
CA PRO A 30 4.31 12.64 -4.63
C PRO A 30 5.77 12.70 -5.10
N SER A 31 6.68 11.98 -4.44
CA SER A 31 8.09 11.97 -4.82
C SER A 31 8.34 11.26 -6.15
N ALA A 32 7.69 10.12 -6.40
CA ALA A 32 7.72 9.43 -7.70
C ALA A 32 7.06 10.27 -8.81
N GLY A 33 5.96 10.95 -8.49
CA GLY A 33 5.30 11.89 -9.40
C GLY A 33 6.20 13.06 -9.78
N MET A 34 6.86 13.69 -8.80
CA MET A 34 7.83 14.76 -9.04
C MET A 34 9.04 14.28 -9.86
N ALA A 35 9.52 13.05 -9.63
CA ALA A 35 10.62 12.46 -10.38
C ALA A 35 10.22 12.02 -11.81
N SER A 36 8.93 11.80 -12.07
CA SER A 36 8.44 11.30 -13.36
C SER A 36 8.40 12.34 -14.49
N GLY A 37 8.48 13.64 -14.17
CA GLY A 37 8.46 14.71 -15.16
C GLY A 37 7.17 14.71 -15.99
N GLU A 38 7.27 14.48 -17.30
CA GLU A 38 6.10 14.37 -18.18
C GLU A 38 5.38 13.01 -18.11
N PHE A 39 6.02 11.98 -17.53
CA PHE A 39 5.54 10.60 -17.53
C PHE A 39 4.69 10.24 -16.30
N ILE A 40 3.97 11.22 -15.74
CA ILE A 40 3.17 11.08 -14.51
C ILE A 40 2.19 9.91 -14.59
N TRP A 41 1.50 9.73 -15.71
CA TRP A 41 0.55 8.64 -15.89
C TRP A 41 1.19 7.25 -15.86
N GLN A 42 2.41 7.12 -16.39
CA GLN A 42 3.15 5.86 -16.38
C GLN A 42 3.67 5.54 -14.97
N ALA A 43 4.18 6.56 -14.26
CA ALA A 43 4.57 6.43 -12.86
C ALA A 43 3.38 6.10 -11.95
N ALA A 44 2.22 6.72 -12.19
CA ALA A 44 0.98 6.44 -11.45
C ALA A 44 0.50 5.00 -11.68
N LEU A 45 0.54 4.50 -12.92
CA LEU A 45 0.21 3.10 -13.21
C LEU A 45 1.17 2.12 -12.54
N GLY A 46 2.48 2.37 -12.62
CA GLY A 46 3.49 1.56 -11.94
C GLY A 46 3.26 1.51 -10.44
N PHE A 47 2.98 2.66 -9.83
CA PHE A 47 2.66 2.77 -8.40
C PHE A 47 1.36 2.04 -8.05
N LEU A 48 0.30 2.21 -8.84
CA LEU A 48 -0.98 1.52 -8.60
C LEU A 48 -0.84 0.00 -8.70
N LEU A 49 -0.08 -0.51 -9.66
CA LEU A 49 0.09 -1.96 -9.83
C LEU A 49 0.95 -2.56 -8.70
N THR A 50 2.02 -1.88 -8.29
CA THR A 50 3.02 -2.44 -7.38
C THR A 50 2.84 -1.99 -5.93
N GLY A 51 2.69 -0.69 -5.70
CA GLY A 51 2.55 -0.07 -4.38
C GLY A 51 1.16 -0.22 -3.78
N VAL A 52 0.11 -0.34 -4.61
CA VAL A 52 -1.27 -0.51 -4.14
C VAL A 52 -1.81 -1.92 -4.47
N GLY A 53 -1.61 -2.39 -5.69
CA GLY A 53 -2.19 -3.64 -6.20
C GLY A 53 -1.70 -4.88 -5.46
N LEU A 54 -0.39 -5.07 -5.32
CA LEU A 54 0.18 -6.25 -4.64
C LEU A 54 -0.18 -6.32 -3.14
N PRO A 55 -0.12 -5.22 -2.37
CA PRO A 55 -0.63 -5.22 -0.99
C PRO A 55 -2.12 -5.55 -0.89
N LEU A 56 -2.94 -5.00 -1.78
CA LEU A 56 -4.37 -5.28 -1.80
C LEU A 56 -4.63 -6.78 -2.02
N LEU A 57 -3.94 -7.39 -2.99
CA LEU A 57 -4.03 -8.83 -3.24
C LEU A 57 -3.61 -9.66 -2.04
N THR A 58 -2.56 -9.23 -1.33
CA THR A 58 -2.08 -9.91 -0.12
C THR A 58 -3.14 -9.89 0.99
N VAL A 59 -3.82 -8.76 1.18
CA VAL A 59 -4.89 -8.62 2.18
C VAL A 59 -6.12 -9.45 1.81
N VAL A 60 -6.49 -9.49 0.53
CA VAL A 60 -7.65 -10.28 0.05
C VAL A 60 -7.40 -11.79 0.15
N ALA A 61 -6.15 -12.23 0.01
CA ALA A 61 -5.78 -13.64 0.10
C ALA A 61 -5.68 -14.16 1.56
N LEU A 62 -5.61 -13.25 2.53
CA LEU A 62 -5.48 -13.52 3.98
C LEU A 62 -6.84 -13.77 4.64
#